data_AF-A0A0C3NN90-F1
#
_entry.id   AF-A0A0C3NN90-F1
#
_cell.length_a   1.000
_cell.length_b   1.000
_cell.length_c   1.000
_cell.angle_alpha   90.00
_cell.angle_beta   90.00
_cell.angle_gamma   90.00
#
_symmetry.space_group_name_H-M   'P 1'
#
loop_
_entity.id
_entity.type
_entity.pdbx_description
1 polymer ?
#
loop_
_entity_poly.entity_id
_entity_poly.type
_entity_poly.pdbx_seq_one_letter_code
_entity_poly.pdbx_strand_id
1 'polypeptide(L)' 'ILGLLQQSPRQYLQHPAHPQNDHHSIEEIERMIQQRLQPRKEKNFAQADALRQQLDEAGIILENGPQGTTWRRQ' A
#
# COMPACT_ATOMS: atom_id res chain seq x y z
N ILE A 1 12.96 -15.75 36.50
CA ILE A 1 12.49 -16.78 35.54
C ILE A 1 11.84 -16.03 34.37
N LEU A 2 12.53 -15.91 33.23
CA LEU A 2 12.07 -15.15 32.05
C LEU A 2 11.26 -16.08 31.13
N GLY A 3 9.97 -15.78 30.94
CA GLY A 3 9.04 -16.54 30.10
C GLY A 3 9.09 -16.14 28.62
N LEU A 4 10.19 -16.49 27.93
CA LEU A 4 10.42 -16.12 26.52
C LEU A 4 10.35 -17.29 25.52
N LEU A 5 9.79 -18.45 25.88
CA LEU A 5 9.93 -19.67 25.05
C LEU A 5 8.63 -20.45 24.77
N GLN A 6 7.44 -19.86 24.94
CA GLN A 6 6.17 -20.56 24.65
C GLN A 6 5.50 -20.20 23.31
N GLN A 7 6.17 -19.44 22.44
CA GLN A 7 5.61 -19.11 21.12
C GLN A 7 6.42 -19.77 20.00
N SER A 8 5.72 -20.57 19.19
CA SER A 8 6.24 -21.37 18.09
C SER A 8 7.06 -20.52 17.09
N PRO A 9 8.31 -20.90 16.74
CA PRO A 9 9.19 -20.14 15.85
C PRO A 9 8.57 -19.81 14.48
N ARG A 10 7.61 -20.63 14.02
CA ARG A 10 6.92 -20.45 12.73
C ARG A 10 6.01 -19.22 12.69
N GLN A 11 5.43 -18.79 13.82
CA GLN A 11 4.58 -17.58 13.84
C GLN A 11 5.39 -16.29 14.00
N TYR A 12 6.59 -16.37 14.57
CA TYR A 12 7.51 -15.23 14.65
C TYR A 12 8.04 -14.83 13.27
N LEU A 13 8.31 -15.81 12.39
CA LEU A 13 8.75 -15.56 11.01
C LEU A 13 7.65 -15.02 10.07
N GLN A 14 6.38 -15.03 10.51
CA GLN A 14 5.27 -14.43 9.78
C GLN A 14 4.87 -13.06 10.32
N HIS A 15 5.47 -12.61 11.43
CA HIS A 15 5.42 -11.21 11.80
C HIS A 15 6.61 -10.51 11.16
N PRO A 16 6.42 -9.63 10.17
CA PRO A 16 7.49 -8.73 9.78
C PRO A 16 7.95 -8.00 11.05
N ALA A 17 9.23 -8.10 11.35
CA ALA A 17 9.84 -7.63 12.59
C ALA A 17 9.85 -6.10 12.76
N HIS A 18 9.02 -5.36 12.03
CA HIS A 18 8.81 -3.92 12.15
C HIS A 18 7.41 -3.53 11.64
N PRO A 19 6.40 -3.39 12.51
CA PRO A 19 5.12 -2.77 12.12
C PRO A 19 5.16 -1.24 12.21
N GLN A 20 6.34 -0.60 12.28
CA GLN A 20 6.45 0.78 12.76
C GLN A 20 6.87 1.82 11.71
N ASN A 21 7.03 1.45 10.44
CA ASN A 21 7.34 2.43 9.39
C ASN A 21 6.51 2.28 8.11
N ASP A 22 5.48 1.45 8.10
CA ASP A 22 4.53 1.43 6.99
C ASP A 22 3.50 2.53 7.23
N HIS A 23 3.84 3.77 6.85
CA HIS A 23 2.95 4.94 7.01
C HIS A 23 1.57 4.74 6.34
N HIS A 24 1.41 3.73 5.47
CA HIS A 24 0.14 3.37 4.85
C HIS A 24 -0.04 1.85 4.77
N SER A 25 -1.12 1.35 5.39
CA SER A 25 -1.55 -0.05 5.29
C SER A 25 -1.91 -0.40 3.84
N ILE A 26 -1.75 -1.68 3.46
CA ILE A 26 -2.10 -2.17 2.11
C ILE A 26 -3.55 -1.80 1.74
N GLU A 27 -4.47 -1.93 2.69
CA GLU A 27 -5.88 -1.56 2.54
C GLU A 27 -6.08 -0.08 2.17
N GLU A 28 -5.24 0.80 2.72
CA GLU A 28 -5.31 2.24 2.47
C GLU A 28 -4.84 2.58 1.06
N ILE A 29 -3.77 1.92 0.60
CA ILE A 29 -3.29 2.01 -0.79
C ILE A 29 -4.39 1.58 -1.76
N GLU A 30 -5.00 0.42 -1.52
CA GLU A 30 -6.06 -0.09 -2.39
C GLU A 30 -7.25 0.88 -2.43
N ARG A 31 -7.62 1.48 -1.30
CA ARG A 31 -8.65 2.53 -1.25
C ARG A 31 -8.27 3.74 -2.10
N MET A 32 -7.04 4.24 -2.01
CA MET A 32 -6.57 5.37 -2.83
C MET A 32 -6.56 5.03 -4.34
N ILE A 33 -6.18 3.79 -4.69
CA ILE A 33 -6.22 3.30 -6.08
C ILE A 33 -7.66 3.21 -6.59
N GLN A 34 -8.59 2.70 -5.77
CA GLN A 34 -10.01 2.70 -6.12
C GLN A 34 -10.57 4.12 -6.25
N GLN A 35 -10.16 5.03 -5.36
CA GLN A 35 -10.53 6.45 -5.46
C GLN A 35 -10.07 7.09 -6.77
N ARG A 36 -8.95 6.64 -7.37
CA ARG A 36 -8.47 7.12 -8.68
C ARG A 36 -9.38 6.68 -9.85
N LEU A 37 -10.18 5.62 -9.70
CA LEU A 37 -11.12 5.19 -10.74
C LEU A 37 -12.31 6.14 -10.89
N GLN A 38 -12.73 6.79 -9.79
CA GLN A 38 -13.84 7.75 -9.77
C GLN A 38 -13.59 8.96 -10.69
N PRO A 39 -12.48 9.73 -10.52
CA PRO A 39 -12.20 10.89 -11.37
C PRO A 39 -11.87 10.47 -12.81
N ARG A 40 -11.35 9.26 -13.05
CA ARG A 40 -11.19 8.74 -14.43
C ARG A 40 -12.53 8.56 -15.14
N LYS A 41 -13.57 8.08 -14.45
CA LYS A 41 -14.93 7.97 -15.01
C LYS A 41 -15.53 9.35 -15.27
N GLU A 42 -15.25 10.31 -14.39
CA GLU A 42 -15.69 11.70 -14.51
C GLU A 42 -14.82 12.54 -15.47
N LYS A 43 -13.82 11.92 -16.14
CA LYS A 43 -12.81 12.59 -16.99
C LYS A 43 -12.04 13.71 -16.28
N ASN A 44 -11.98 13.67 -14.96
CA ASN A 44 -11.24 14.59 -14.12
C ASN A 44 -9.79 14.10 -13.97
N PHE A 45 -8.98 14.35 -14.98
CA PHE A 45 -7.56 13.93 -14.98
C PHE A 45 -6.74 14.62 -13.89
N ALA A 46 -7.11 15.84 -13.49
CA ALA A 46 -6.41 16.59 -12.43
C ALA A 46 -6.51 15.88 -11.07
N GLN A 47 -7.69 15.38 -10.70
CA GLN A 47 -7.84 14.61 -9.46
C GLN A 47 -7.16 13.24 -9.53
N ALA A 48 -7.19 12.58 -10.69
CA ALA A 48 -6.50 11.32 -10.87
C ALA A 48 -4.97 11.46 -10.73
N ASP A 49 -4.42 12.61 -11.11
CA ASP A 49 -2.99 12.92 -10.97
C ASP A 49 -2.63 13.30 -9.53
N ALA A 50 -3.47 14.10 -8.85
CA ALA A 50 -3.29 14.41 -7.43
C ALA A 50 -3.25 13.14 -6.56
N LEU A 51 -4.13 12.17 -6.82
CA LEU A 51 -4.11 10.87 -6.13
C LEU A 51 -2.85 10.05 -6.44
N ARG A 52 -2.32 10.16 -7.66
CA ARG A 52 -1.05 9.52 -8.02
C ARG A 52 0.11 10.13 -7.23
N GLN A 53 0.13 11.45 -7.09
CA GLN A 53 1.15 12.16 -6.32
C GLN A 53 1.07 11.82 -4.83
N GLN A 54 -0.13 11.72 -4.25
CA GLN A 54 -0.30 11.28 -2.85
C GLN A 54 0.22 9.86 -2.63
N LEU A 55 0.00 8.96 -3.58
CA LEU A 55 0.56 7.61 -3.53
C LEU A 55 2.09 7.64 -3.65
N ASP A 56 2.64 8.46 -4.54
CA ASP A 56 4.10 8.61 -4.71
C ASP A 56 4.77 9.22 -3.47
N GLU A 57 4.14 10.22 -2.84
CA GLU A 57 4.57 10.82 -1.57
C GLU A 57 4.53 9.80 -0.42
N ALA A 58 3.59 8.87 -0.46
CA ALA A 58 3.51 7.71 0.43
C ALA A 58 4.54 6.61 0.09
N GLY A 59 5.40 6.81 -0.91
CA GLY A 59 6.40 5.83 -1.36
C GLY A 59 5.83 4.71 -2.23
N ILE A 60 4.65 4.93 -2.82
CA ILE A 60 3.90 3.94 -3.60
C ILE A 60 3.86 4.36 -5.06
N ILE A 61 4.58 3.63 -5.89
CA ILE A 61 4.69 3.89 -7.32
C ILE A 61 3.62 3.06 -8.05
N LEU A 62 2.72 3.76 -8.75
CA LEU A 62 1.71 3.16 -9.61
C LEU A 62 2.25 2.87 -11.02
N GLU A 63 2.17 1.63 -11.45
CA GLU A 63 2.52 1.17 -12.79
C GLU A 63 1.23 0.78 -13.54
N ASN A 64 0.91 1.52 -14.60
CA ASN A 64 -0.23 1.18 -15.45
C ASN A 64 0.31 0.35 -16.63
N GLY A 65 0.05 -0.95 -16.61
CA GLY A 65 0.40 -1.86 -17.70
C GLY A 65 -0.80 -2.25 -18.56
N PRO A 66 -0.57 -2.93 -19.69
CA PRO A 66 -1.64 -3.47 -20.53
C PRO A 66 -2.48 -4.56 -19.82
N GLN A 67 -1.94 -5.19 -18.76
CA GLN A 67 -2.64 -6.20 -17.96
C GLN A 67 -3.39 -5.64 -16.75
N GLY A 68 -3.25 -4.35 -16.44
CA GLY A 68 -3.90 -3.73 -15.27
C GLY A 68 -3.05 -2.63 -14.62
N THR A 69 -3.56 -2.11 -13.50
CA THR A 69 -2.81 -1.16 -12.65
C THR A 69 -2.16 -1.94 -11.52
N THR A 70 -0.84 -2.05 -11.53
CA THR A 70 -0.03 -2.60 -10.44
C THR A 70 0.59 -1.47 -9.64
N TRP A 71 0.96 -1.74 -8.39
CA TRP A 71 1.65 -0.78 -7.54
C TRP A 71 2.83 -1.46 -6.85
N ARG A 72 3.89 -0.69 -6.60
CA ARG A 72 5.08 -1.13 -5.88
C ARG A 72 5.43 -0.12 -4.79
N ARG A 73 5.90 -0.61 -3.64
CA ARG A 73 6.49 0.24 -2.59
C ARG A 73 7.98 0.41 -2.87
N GLN A 74 8.52 1.61 -2.66
CA GLN A 74 9.95 1.90 -2.74
C GLN A 74 10.55 2.05 -1.35
#